data_AF-A0A200PWD2-F1
#
_entry.id   AF-A0A200PWD2-F1
#
_cell.length_a   1.000
_cell.length_b   1.000
_cell.length_c   1.000
_cell.angle_alpha   90.00
_cell.angle_beta   90.00
_cell.angle_gamma   90.00
#
_symmetry.space_group_name_H-M   'P 1'
#
loop_
_entity.id
_entity.type
_entity.pdbx_description
1 polymer ?
#
loop_
_entity_poly.entity_id
_entity_poly.type
_entity_poly.pdbx_seq_one_letter_code
_entity_poly.pdbx_strand_id
1 'polypeptide(L)' 'MAGHKIAHATLKGPSVVKEICIGTVLGLIAGGMWKMHHWNEQRKVKAFYDLLEKGEISVVVEE' A
#
# COMPACT_ATOMS: atom_id res chain seq x y z
N MET A 1 19.19 -29.56 46.20
CA MET A 1 19.14 -28.29 45.43
C MET A 1 18.93 -28.64 43.96
N ALA A 2 17.69 -28.70 43.49
CA ALA A 2 17.41 -28.95 42.06
C ALA A 2 17.52 -27.60 41.32
N GLY A 3 18.59 -27.41 40.57
CA GLY A 3 18.80 -26.21 39.75
C GLY A 3 17.73 -26.10 38.67
N HIS A 4 17.15 -24.91 38.52
CA HIS A 4 16.18 -24.62 37.47
C HIS A 4 16.83 -24.82 36.09
N LYS A 5 16.25 -25.70 35.26
CA LYS A 5 16.66 -25.83 33.85
C LYS A 5 16.12 -24.62 33.09
N ILE A 6 16.98 -23.62 32.85
CA ILE A 6 16.66 -22.49 31.98
C ILE A 6 16.67 -23.03 30.55
N ALA A 7 15.50 -23.03 29.90
CA ALA A 7 15.39 -23.36 28.49
C ALA A 7 16.05 -22.22 27.69
N HIS A 8 17.31 -22.40 27.32
CA HIS A 8 17.95 -21.54 26.33
C HIS A 8 17.29 -21.84 24.98
N ALA A 9 16.37 -20.97 24.55
CA ALA A 9 15.81 -21.03 23.22
C ALA A 9 16.97 -20.87 22.23
N THR A 10 17.43 -22.00 21.67
CA THR A 10 18.34 -21.99 20.53
C THR A 10 17.65 -21.15 19.47
N LEU A 11 18.21 -19.96 19.17
CA LEU A 11 17.77 -19.11 18.08
C LEU A 11 17.94 -19.93 16.80
N LYS A 12 16.89 -20.66 16.43
CA LYS A 12 16.82 -21.36 15.14
C LYS A 12 17.07 -20.27 14.10
N GLY A 13 18.08 -20.50 13.25
CA GLY A 13 18.54 -19.52 12.26
C GLY A 13 17.42 -18.95 11.38
N PRO A 14 17.73 -17.95 10.55
CA PRO A 14 16.73 -17.17 9.82
C PRO A 14 15.73 -18.08 9.08
N SER A 15 14.44 -17.87 9.33
CA SER A 15 13.37 -18.67 8.76
C SER A 15 12.99 -18.12 7.39
N VAL A 16 13.45 -18.80 6.34
CA VAL A 16 13.20 -18.42 4.94
C VAL A 16 11.70 -18.23 4.65
N VAL A 17 10.84 -19.08 5.23
CA VAL A 17 9.37 -18.97 5.06
C VAL A 17 8.83 -17.67 5.65
N LYS A 18 9.30 -17.26 6.84
CA LYS A 18 8.86 -16.00 7.45
C LYS A 18 9.28 -14.80 6.60
N GLU A 19 10.50 -14.79 6.09
CA GLU A 19 10.98 -13.70 5.24
C GLU A 19 10.18 -13.57 3.94
N ILE A 20 9.83 -14.71 3.31
CA ILE A 20 8.97 -14.71 2.11
C ILE A 20 7.58 -14.18 2.44
N CYS A 21 6.98 -14.62 3.55
CA CYS A 21 5.68 -14.14 3.98
C CYS A 21 5.68 -12.62 4.23
N ILE A 22 6.70 -12.12 4.94
CA ILE A 22 6.85 -10.68 5.22
C ILE A 22 7.05 -9.91 3.91
N GLY A 23 7.95 -10.35 3.04
CA GLY A 23 8.18 -9.72 1.74
C GLY A 23 6.93 -9.67 0.87
N THR A 24 6.15 -10.76 0.85
CA THR A 24 4.90 -10.84 0.09
C THR A 24 3.85 -9.89 0.65
N VAL A 25 3.69 -9.84 1.97
CA VAL A 25 2.73 -8.94 2.64
C VAL A 25 3.10 -7.49 2.39
N LEU A 26 4.38 -7.12 2.52
CA LEU A 26 4.86 -5.77 2.23
C LEU A 26 4.66 -5.40 0.76
N GLY A 27 4.93 -6.33 -0.16
CA GLY A 27 4.69 -6.14 -1.59
C GLY A 27 3.21 -5.91 -1.92
N LEU A 28 2.31 -6.66 -1.29
CA LEU A 28 0.86 -6.49 -1.45
C LEU A 28 0.37 -5.15 -0.89
N ILE A 29 0.91 -4.70 0.24
CA ILE A 29 0.57 -3.38 0.81
C ILE A 29 1.03 -2.26 -0.10
N ALA A 30 2.28 -2.30 -0.56
CA ALA A 30 2.82 -1.29 -1.47
C ALA A 30 2.05 -1.27 -2.82
N GLY A 31 1.78 -2.44 -3.40
CA GLY A 31 1.00 -2.56 -4.64
C GLY A 31 -0.45 -2.12 -4.48
N GLY A 32 -1.07 -2.46 -3.35
CA GLY A 32 -2.43 -2.02 -3.02
C GLY A 32 -2.52 -0.51 -2.84
N MET A 33 -1.55 0.10 -2.15
CA MET A 33 -1.46 1.55 -1.97
C MET A 33 -1.31 2.27 -3.31
N TRP A 34 -0.45 1.76 -4.19
CA TRP A 34 -0.31 2.29 -5.56
C TRP A 34 -1.62 2.20 -6.35
N LYS A 35 -2.31 1.06 -6.29
CA LYS A 35 -3.57 0.87 -7.01
C LYS A 35 -4.65 1.83 -6.51
N MET A 36 -4.74 2.05 -5.21
CA MET A 36 -5.69 3.01 -4.63
C MET A 36 -5.37 4.44 -5.07
N HIS A 37 -4.09 4.82 -5.08
CA HIS A 37 -3.66 6.12 -5.60
C HIS A 37 -4.04 6.28 -7.09
N HIS A 38 -3.71 5.29 -7.92
CA HIS A 38 -4.01 5.30 -9.34
C HIS A 38 -5.52 5.42 -9.63
N TRP A 39 -6.36 4.66 -8.91
CA TRP A 39 -7.81 4.77 -9.02
C TRP A 39 -8.36 6.12 -8.54
N ASN A 40 -7.68 6.77 -7.59
CA ASN A 40 -8.10 8.11 -7.16
C ASN A 40 -7.78 9.16 -8.24
N GLU A 41 -6.60 9.11 -8.84
CA GLU A 41 -6.21 10.00 -9.93
C GLU A 41 -7.12 9.83 -11.16
N GLN A 42 -7.43 8.58 -11.55
CA GLN A 42 -8.39 8.33 -12.63
C GLN A 42 -9.77 8.94 -12.36
N ARG A 43 -10.28 8.83 -11.12
CA ARG A 43 -11.57 9.43 -10.74
C ARG A 43 -11.56 10.95 -10.79
N LYS A 44 -10.48 11.58 -10.34
CA LYS A 44 -10.32 13.04 -10.41
C LYS A 44 -10.33 13.54 -11.85
N VAL A 45 -9.57 12.90 -12.73
CA VAL A 45 -9.49 13.26 -14.14
C VAL A 45 -10.86 13.10 -14.81
N LYS A 46 -11.57 12.00 -14.53
CA LYS A 46 -12.92 11.80 -15.05
C LYS A 46 -13.88 12.91 -14.57
N ALA A 47 -13.89 13.20 -13.28
CA ALA A 47 -14.75 14.25 -12.73
C ALA A 47 -14.44 15.64 -13.32
N PHE A 48 -13.17 15.96 -13.55
CA PHE A 48 -12.78 17.20 -14.21
C PHE A 48 -13.36 17.30 -15.62
N TYR A 49 -13.20 16.26 -16.45
CA TYR A 49 -13.74 16.29 -17.81
C TYR A 49 -15.27 16.26 -17.85
N ASP A 50 -15.93 15.53 -16.95
CA ASP A 50 -17.39 15.51 -16.84
C ASP A 50 -17.95 16.91 -16.50
N LEU A 51 -17.25 17.68 -15.65
CA LEU A 51 -17.63 19.06 -15.32
C LEU A 51 -17.32 20.04 -16.46
N LEU A 52 -16.23 19.81 -17.19
CA LEU A 52 -15.85 20.60 -18.36
C LEU A 52 -16.88 20.44 -19.49
N GLU A 53 -17.34 19.21 -19.75
CA GLU A 53 -18.35 18.91 -20.76
C GLU A 53 -19.72 19.50 -20.41
N LYS A 54 -20.07 19.56 -19.13
CA LYS A 54 -21.27 20.25 -18.64
C LYS A 54 -21.20 21.77 -18.75
N GLY A 55 -20.03 22.33 -19.04
CA GLY A 55 -19.81 23.78 -19.14
C GLY A 55 -19.83 24.52 -17.80
N GLU A 56 -19.78 23.80 -16.66
CA GLU A 56 -19.72 24.40 -15.32
C GLU A 56 -18.33 24.95 -14.99
N ILE A 57 -17.29 24.41 -15.63
CA ILE A 57 -15.91 24.90 -15.53
C ILE A 57 -15.40 25.27 -16.92
N SER A 58 -14.60 26.34 -17.01
CA SER A 58 -13.89 26.75 -18.22
C SER A 58 -12.39 26.70 -17.96
N VAL A 59 -11.62 26.33 -18.99
CA VAL A 59 -10.16 26.38 -18.94
C VAL A 59 -9.63 27.76 -19.31
N VAL A 60 -10.45 28.60 -19.95
CA VAL A 60 -10.09 29.96 -20.38
C VAL A 60 -10.69 30.97 -19.40
N VAL A 61 -9.83 31.84 -18.86
CA VAL A 61 -10.26 33.03 -18.10
C VAL A 61 -10.67 34.09 -19.13
N GLU A 62 -11.92 34.56 -19.08
CA GLU A 62 -12.31 35.78 -19.78
C GLU A 62 -11.71 36.98 -19.02
N GLU A 63 -10.78 37.69 -19.67
CA GLU A 63 -10.24 38.98 -19.24
C GLU A 63 -11.26 40.12 -19.38
#